data_AF-A0A1E7ES27-F1
#
_entry.id   AF-A0A1E7ES27-F1
#
_cell.length_a   1.000
_cell.length_b   1.000
_cell.length_c   1.000
_cell.angle_alpha   90.00
_cell.angle_beta   90.00
_cell.angle_gamma   90.00
#
_symmetry.space_group_name_H-M   'P 1'
#
loop_
_entity.id
_entity.type
_entity.pdbx_description
1 polymer ?
#
loop_
_entity_poly.entity_id
_entity_poly.type
_entity_poly.pdbx_seq_one_letter_code
_entity_poly.pdbx_strand_id
1 'polypeptide(L)'
;IIGNGAYLALASGFLMTDMISLRLMLVSGYTGLVAFHALHKKPLQIPLRWSALFVVVNGGAALLLFMDEWIGFLLSEEELALYDEHFKDDGLTKGQFYYLMKMSKKEYIKDGSVLTQEGRVSPNLYFIHKGKAKVFHHSAFAAYIGEGGFVNDVAFQQ
;
A
#
# COMPACT_ATOMS: atom_id res chain seq x y z
N ILE A 1 -30.98 -6.50 23.25
CA ILE A 1 -30.58 -5.17 22.74
C ILE A 1 -29.12 -5.18 22.29
N ILE A 2 -28.14 -5.45 23.18
CA ILE A 2 -26.70 -5.46 22.84
C ILE A 2 -26.36 -6.39 21.65
N GLY A 3 -26.86 -7.64 21.67
CA GLY A 3 -26.62 -8.58 20.56
C GLY A 3 -27.20 -8.13 19.21
N ASN A 4 -28.39 -7.53 19.19
CA ASN A 4 -29.00 -7.02 17.96
C ASN A 4 -28.21 -5.83 17.39
N GLY A 5 -27.72 -4.94 18.26
CA GLY A 5 -26.84 -3.84 17.85
C GLY A 5 -25.52 -4.34 17.28
N ALA A 6 -24.94 -5.39 17.87
CA ALA A 6 -23.72 -6.02 17.37
C ALA A 6 -23.90 -6.63 15.97
N TYR A 7 -25.00 -7.34 15.72
CA TYR A 7 -25.30 -7.87 14.38
C TYR A 7 -25.57 -6.77 13.35
N LEU A 8 -26.23 -5.69 13.74
CA LEU A 8 -26.42 -4.53 12.86
C LEU A 8 -25.08 -3.88 12.46
N ALA A 9 -24.13 -3.76 13.39
CA ALA A 9 -22.78 -3.29 13.08
C ALA A 9 -22.06 -4.23 12.11
N LEU A 10 -22.13 -5.55 12.33
CA LEU A 10 -21.54 -6.50 11.38
C LEU A 10 -22.19 -6.41 9.99
N ALA A 11 -23.51 -6.23 9.93
CA ALA A 11 -24.24 -6.05 8.68
C ALA A 11 -23.86 -4.75 7.95
N SER A 12 -23.72 -3.64 8.69
CA SER A 12 -23.31 -2.37 8.10
C SER A 12 -21.87 -2.39 7.59
N GLY A 13 -21.02 -3.27 8.12
CA GLY A 13 -19.69 -3.54 7.56
C GLY A 13 -19.74 -3.87 6.06
N PHE A 14 -20.72 -4.67 5.61
CA PHE A 14 -20.85 -5.02 4.18
C PHE A 14 -21.23 -3.85 3.27
N LEU A 15 -21.65 -2.71 3.84
CA LEU A 15 -21.96 -1.49 3.11
C LEU A 15 -20.77 -0.54 3.03
N MET A 16 -19.68 -0.80 3.76
CA MET A 16 -18.51 0.07 3.79
C MET A 16 -17.67 -0.13 2.53
N THR A 17 -17.37 0.97 1.85
CA THR A 17 -16.44 1.01 0.70
C THR A 17 -15.00 1.25 1.13
N ASP A 18 -14.81 1.97 2.23
CA ASP A 18 -13.51 2.23 2.83
C ASP A 18 -13.05 1.06 3.72
N MET A 19 -11.80 0.64 3.53
CA MET A 19 -11.23 -0.50 4.22
C MET A 19 -11.03 -0.26 5.72
N ILE A 20 -10.67 0.96 6.14
CA ILE A 20 -10.49 1.27 7.57
C ILE A 20 -11.85 1.22 8.28
N SER A 21 -12.85 1.88 7.70
CA SER A 21 -14.23 1.93 8.21
C SER A 21 -14.84 0.55 8.34
N LEU A 22 -14.63 -0.32 7.34
CA LEU A 22 -15.02 -1.73 7.40
C LEU A 22 -14.41 -2.43 8.63
N ARG A 23 -13.09 -2.32 8.83
CA ARG A 23 -12.40 -2.99 9.94
C ARG A 23 -12.88 -2.46 11.30
N LEU A 24 -13.05 -1.15 11.44
CA LEU A 24 -13.55 -0.53 12.67
C LEU A 24 -14.99 -0.98 12.99
N MET A 25 -15.85 -1.11 11.97
CA MET A 25 -17.21 -1.60 12.16
C MET A 25 -17.24 -3.08 12.58
N LEU A 26 -16.35 -3.91 12.01
CA LEU A 26 -16.21 -5.30 12.46
C LEU A 26 -15.70 -5.37 13.90
N VAL A 27 -14.72 -4.55 14.28
CA VAL A 27 -14.23 -4.45 15.67
C VAL A 27 -15.37 -4.08 16.62
N SER A 28 -16.18 -3.08 16.29
CA SER A 28 -17.29 -2.64 17.14
C SER A 28 -18.36 -3.73 17.28
N GLY A 29 -18.75 -4.38 16.17
CA GLY A 29 -19.70 -5.49 16.16
C GLY A 29 -19.24 -6.69 16.98
N TYR A 30 -18.01 -7.18 16.74
CA TYR A 30 -17.47 -8.31 17.49
C TYR A 30 -17.23 -7.99 18.97
N THR A 31 -16.84 -6.76 19.32
CA THR A 31 -16.75 -6.33 20.72
C THR A 31 -18.11 -6.37 21.40
N GLY A 32 -19.17 -5.96 20.71
CA GLY A 32 -20.55 -6.11 21.17
C GLY A 32 -20.96 -7.56 21.40
N LEU A 33 -20.56 -8.49 20.51
CA LEU A 33 -20.79 -9.93 20.70
C LEU A 33 -19.99 -10.52 21.87
N VAL A 34 -18.74 -10.10 22.06
CA VAL A 34 -17.92 -10.49 23.23
C VAL A 34 -18.62 -10.05 24.51
N ALA A 35 -19.04 -8.79 24.60
CA ALA A 35 -19.75 -8.26 25.75
C ALA A 35 -21.08 -9.01 25.99
N PHE A 36 -21.85 -9.26 24.93
CA PHE A 36 -23.10 -10.02 25.02
C PHE A 36 -22.90 -11.43 25.57
N HIS A 37 -21.91 -12.17 25.08
CA HIS A 37 -21.65 -13.54 25.52
C HIS A 37 -21.01 -13.60 26.91
N ALA A 38 -20.13 -12.65 27.25
CA ALA A 38 -19.48 -12.61 28.56
C ALA A 38 -20.45 -12.30 29.72
N LEU A 39 -21.49 -11.49 29.47
CA LEU A 39 -22.49 -11.11 30.48
C LEU A 39 -23.58 -12.17 30.71
N HIS A 40 -23.61 -13.26 29.93
CA HIS A 40 -24.57 -14.35 30.12
C HIS A 40 -24.15 -15.32 31.24
N LYS A 41 -25.11 -15.78 32.06
CA LYS A 41 -24.88 -16.76 33.16
C LYS A 41 -24.23 -18.08 32.72
N LYS A 42 -24.43 -18.50 31.47
CA LYS A 42 -23.76 -19.65 30.84
C LYS A 42 -23.16 -19.19 29.52
N PRO A 43 -21.93 -18.65 29.54
CA PRO A 43 -21.30 -18.14 28.32
C PRO A 43 -21.00 -19.29 27.36
N LEU A 44 -21.47 -19.15 26.13
CA LEU A 44 -21.05 -20.02 25.03
C LEU A 44 -19.58 -19.72 24.72
N GLN A 45 -18.70 -20.59 25.22
CA GLN A 45 -17.25 -20.40 25.15
C GLN A 45 -16.71 -20.32 23.72
N ILE A 46 -17.32 -21.07 22.79
CA ILE A 46 -16.89 -21.11 21.39
C ILE A 46 -17.13 -19.75 20.71
N PRO A 47 -18.36 -19.21 20.63
CA PRO A 47 -18.63 -17.87 20.11
C PRO A 47 -17.78 -16.77 20.76
N LEU A 48 -17.65 -16.81 22.09
CA LEU A 48 -16.89 -15.80 22.83
C LEU A 48 -15.43 -15.72 22.36
N ARG A 49 -14.75 -16.88 22.24
CA ARG A 49 -13.35 -16.95 21.80
C ARG A 49 -13.17 -16.48 20.37
N TRP A 50 -14.06 -16.89 19.46
CA TRP A 50 -13.99 -16.47 18.06
C TRP A 50 -14.28 -14.98 17.89
N SER A 51 -15.29 -14.43 18.59
CA SER A 51 -15.55 -12.99 18.55
C SER A 51 -14.34 -12.21 19.09
N ALA A 52 -13.71 -12.65 20.17
CA ALA A 52 -12.50 -12.02 20.69
C ALA A 52 -11.33 -12.08 19.68
N LEU A 53 -11.13 -13.21 19.01
CA LEU A 53 -10.13 -13.34 17.94
C LEU A 53 -10.42 -12.35 16.79
N PHE A 54 -11.67 -12.24 16.35
CA PHE A 54 -12.03 -11.32 15.27
C PHE A 54 -11.88 -9.84 15.65
N VAL A 55 -12.06 -9.48 16.92
CA VAL A 55 -11.70 -8.13 17.42
C VAL A 55 -10.20 -7.89 17.23
N VAL A 56 -9.34 -8.82 17.67
CA VAL A 56 -7.89 -8.67 17.55
C VAL A 56 -7.44 -8.60 16.09
N VAL A 57 -7.94 -9.49 15.24
CA VAL A 57 -7.57 -9.54 13.81
C VAL A 57 -8.00 -8.26 13.08
N ASN A 58 -9.25 -7.82 13.23
CA ASN A 58 -9.72 -6.62 12.55
C ASN A 58 -9.10 -5.34 13.14
N GLY A 59 -8.85 -5.31 14.45
CA GLY A 59 -8.15 -4.21 15.11
C GLY A 59 -6.71 -4.08 14.63
N GLY A 60 -5.98 -5.21 14.53
CA GLY A 60 -4.64 -5.25 13.97
C GLY A 60 -4.61 -4.79 12.51
N ALA A 61 -5.55 -5.26 11.68
CA ALA A 61 -5.66 -4.83 10.29
C ALA A 61 -5.97 -3.33 10.15
N ALA A 62 -6.90 -2.80 10.96
CA ALA A 62 -7.20 -1.37 10.99
C ALA A 62 -5.96 -0.55 11.40
N LEU A 63 -5.22 -1.01 12.40
CA LEU A 63 -4.01 -0.37 12.89
C LEU A 63 -2.93 -0.33 11.81
N LEU A 64 -2.71 -1.43 11.08
CA LEU A 64 -1.74 -1.47 9.97
C LEU A 64 -2.10 -0.49 8.86
N LEU A 65 -3.38 -0.43 8.46
CA LEU A 65 -3.85 0.55 7.46
C LEU A 65 -3.65 1.98 7.94
N PHE A 66 -3.99 2.26 9.20
CA PHE A 66 -3.81 3.59 9.78
C PHE A 66 -2.33 3.98 9.87
N MET A 67 -1.45 3.04 10.21
CA MET A 67 0.00 3.28 10.21
C MET A 67 0.52 3.59 8.80
N ASP A 68 0.06 2.87 7.79
CA ASP A 68 0.46 3.10 6.40
C ASP A 68 0.03 4.50 5.92
N GLU A 69 -1.21 4.89 6.21
CA GLU A 69 -1.70 6.25 5.93
C GLU A 69 -0.92 7.31 6.71
N TRP A 70 -0.63 7.06 7.99
CA TRP A 70 0.15 7.94 8.84
C TRP A 70 1.56 8.19 8.29
N ILE A 71 2.24 7.13 7.87
CA ILE A 71 3.57 7.21 7.24
C ILE A 71 3.49 7.99 5.92
N GLY A 72 2.39 7.85 5.17
CA GLY A 72 2.15 8.63 3.97
C GLY A 72 2.18 10.14 4.16
N PHE A 73 1.86 10.65 5.36
CA PHE A 73 1.98 12.08 5.69
C PHE A 73 3.43 12.55 5.88
N LEU A 74 4.39 11.63 5.97
CA LEU A 74 5.82 11.96 6.09
C LEU A 74 6.48 12.24 4.74
N LEU A 75 5.78 12.05 3.63
CA LEU A 75 6.25 12.41 2.29
C LEU A 75 6.40 13.93 2.18
N SER A 76 7.49 14.39 1.56
CA SER A 76 7.65 15.80 1.18
C SER A 76 6.68 16.19 0.06
N GLU A 77 6.46 17.49 -0.15
CA GLU A 77 5.59 17.98 -1.23
C GLU A 77 6.04 17.49 -2.62
N GLU A 78 7.36 17.44 -2.88
CA GLU A 78 7.90 16.92 -4.14
C GLU A 78 7.62 15.41 -4.32
N GLU A 79 7.79 14.62 -3.26
CA GLU A 79 7.53 13.18 -3.29
C GLU A 79 6.03 12.88 -3.41
N LEU A 80 5.18 13.66 -2.74
CA LEU A 80 3.74 13.53 -2.83
C LEU A 80 3.24 13.86 -4.25
N ALA A 81 3.77 14.91 -4.88
CA ALA A 81 3.47 15.23 -6.28
C ALA A 81 3.91 14.09 -7.22
N LEU A 82 5.11 13.55 -7.01
CA LEU A 82 5.61 12.40 -7.77
C LEU A 82 4.72 11.17 -7.62
N TYR A 83 4.25 10.89 -6.40
CA TYR A 83 3.31 9.80 -6.13
C TYR A 83 1.97 10.01 -6.84
N ASP A 84 1.38 11.20 -6.67
CA ASP A 84 0.06 11.53 -7.22
C ASP A 84 0.06 11.54 -8.76
N GLU A 85 1.18 11.89 -9.39
CA GLU A 85 1.31 11.94 -10.85
C GLU A 85 1.61 10.57 -11.48
N HIS A 86 2.42 9.73 -10.84
CA HIS A 86 2.97 8.54 -11.49
C HIS A 86 2.68 7.19 -10.80
N PHE A 87 2.30 7.15 -9.52
CA PHE A 87 2.25 5.89 -8.76
C PHE A 87 0.89 5.61 -8.10
N LYS A 88 0.05 6.63 -7.95
CA LYS A 88 -1.23 6.52 -7.24
C LYS A 88 -2.18 5.48 -7.85
N ASP A 89 -2.19 5.36 -9.16
CA ASP A 89 -3.12 4.47 -9.89
C ASP A 89 -2.54 3.04 -10.07
N ASP A 90 -1.27 2.81 -9.70
CA ASP A 90 -0.60 1.51 -9.82
C ASP A 90 -0.84 0.59 -8.61
N GLY A 91 -1.70 1.00 -7.67
CA GLY A 91 -2.04 0.23 -6.48
C GLY A 91 -1.01 0.29 -5.35
N LEU A 92 0.02 1.13 -5.49
CA LEU A 92 0.98 1.42 -4.44
C LEU A 92 0.35 2.38 -3.42
N THR A 93 0.43 2.09 -2.12
CA THR A 93 -0.04 3.03 -1.09
C THR A 93 1.00 4.12 -0.82
N LYS A 94 0.59 5.24 -0.20
CA LYS A 94 1.52 6.31 0.20
C LYS A 94 2.60 5.82 1.18
N GLY A 95 2.24 4.95 2.13
CA GLY A 95 3.21 4.39 3.08
C GLY A 95 4.22 3.48 2.38
N GLN A 96 3.77 2.63 1.44
CA GLN A 96 4.67 1.83 0.60
C GLN A 96 5.59 2.70 -0.25
N PHE A 97 5.05 3.76 -0.86
CA PHE A 97 5.84 4.72 -1.63
C PHE A 97 6.88 5.45 -0.79
N TYR A 98 6.54 5.82 0.46
CA TYR A 98 7.52 6.39 1.40
C TYR A 98 8.71 5.46 1.61
N TYR A 99 8.46 4.17 1.84
CA TYR A 99 9.54 3.20 1.99
C TYR A 99 10.35 3.02 0.70
N LEU A 100 9.69 3.03 -0.47
CA LEU A 100 10.37 3.03 -1.76
C LEU A 100 11.31 4.24 -1.92
N MET A 101 10.84 5.44 -1.56
CA MET A 101 11.65 6.66 -1.61
C MET A 101 12.81 6.63 -0.62
N LYS A 102 12.64 6.03 0.55
CA LYS A 102 13.74 5.81 1.52
C LYS A 102 14.84 4.89 0.99
N MET A 103 14.49 3.95 0.12
CA MET A 103 15.44 3.03 -0.52
C MET A 103 16.00 3.58 -1.83
N SER A 104 15.39 4.63 -2.39
CA SER A 104 15.81 5.22 -3.64
C SER A 104 16.89 6.30 -3.44
N LYS A 105 17.56 6.67 -4.53
CA LYS A 105 18.54 7.76 -4.55
C LYS A 105 18.24 8.69 -5.72
N LYS A 106 18.04 9.98 -5.42
CA LYS A 106 17.91 11.04 -6.43
C LYS A 106 19.29 11.38 -6.97
N GLU A 107 19.48 11.23 -8.29
CA GLU A 107 20.74 11.56 -8.96
C GLU A 107 20.51 12.46 -10.17
N TYR A 108 21.41 13.42 -10.38
CA TYR A 108 21.44 14.25 -11.58
C TYR A 108 22.52 13.72 -12.51
N ILE A 109 22.12 13.31 -13.69
CA ILE A 109 22.98 12.64 -14.67
C ILE A 109 23.21 13.58 -15.84
N LYS A 110 24.46 13.68 -16.31
CA LYS A 110 24.82 14.54 -17.44
C LYS A 110 24.34 13.92 -18.76
N ASP A 111 24.00 14.78 -19.72
CA ASP A 111 23.67 14.36 -21.07
C ASP A 111 24.77 13.48 -21.67
N GLY A 112 24.34 12.37 -22.31
CA GLY A 112 25.25 11.38 -22.90
C GLY A 112 25.78 10.32 -21.93
N SER A 113 25.45 10.39 -20.64
CA SER A 113 25.80 9.32 -19.69
C SER A 113 25.03 8.03 -20.00
N VAL A 114 25.69 6.89 -19.80
CA VAL A 114 25.08 5.56 -20.02
C VAL A 114 24.50 5.06 -18.71
N LEU A 115 23.18 4.82 -18.67
CA LEU A 115 22.48 4.29 -17.49
C LEU A 115 22.64 2.78 -17.36
N THR A 116 22.47 2.06 -18.46
CA THR A 116 22.58 0.61 -18.56
C THR A 116 23.17 0.23 -19.92
N GLN A 117 23.74 -0.97 -20.03
CA GLN A 117 24.36 -1.47 -21.25
C GLN A 117 23.84 -2.88 -21.55
N GLU A 118 23.50 -3.10 -22.82
CA GLU A 118 23.07 -4.42 -23.32
C GLU A 118 24.12 -5.50 -23.00
N GLY A 119 23.64 -6.65 -22.52
CA GLY A 119 24.49 -7.78 -22.12
C GLY A 119 25.24 -7.59 -20.80
N ARG A 120 25.07 -6.46 -20.09
CA ARG A 120 25.58 -6.28 -18.73
C ARG A 120 24.46 -6.34 -17.71
N VAL A 121 24.70 -7.07 -16.62
CA VAL A 121 23.78 -7.07 -15.48
C VAL A 121 23.82 -5.68 -14.84
N SER A 122 22.68 -5.01 -14.83
CA SER A 122 22.48 -3.76 -14.10
C SER A 122 21.59 -4.03 -12.89
N PRO A 123 22.09 -3.86 -11.64
CA PRO A 123 21.32 -4.15 -10.44
C PRO A 123 20.29 -3.06 -10.09
N ASN A 124 20.30 -1.94 -10.82
CA ASN A 124 19.50 -0.77 -10.49
C ASN A 124 18.34 -0.60 -11.47
N LEU A 125 17.19 -0.22 -10.94
CA LEU A 125 16.04 0.28 -11.69
C LEU A 125 16.05 1.81 -11.62
N TYR A 126 15.96 2.48 -12.77
CA TYR A 126 15.96 3.94 -12.84
C TYR A 126 14.58 4.46 -13.22
N PHE A 127 14.11 5.48 -12.51
CA PHE A 127 12.90 6.21 -12.85
C PHE A 127 13.27 7.61 -13.35
N ILE A 128 12.76 8.00 -14.52
CA ILE A 128 13.03 9.31 -15.10
C ILE A 128 12.06 10.32 -14.50
N HIS A 129 12.52 11.05 -13.48
CA HIS A 129 11.74 12.14 -12.90
C HIS A 129 11.66 13.36 -13.84
N LYS A 130 12.79 13.72 -14.49
CA LYS A 130 12.84 14.79 -15.50
C LYS A 130 13.81 14.45 -16.63
N GLY A 131 13.46 14.84 -17.86
CA GLY A 131 14.27 14.63 -19.05
C GLY A 131 13.90 13.37 -19.85
N LYS A 132 14.87 12.84 -20.61
CA LYS A 132 14.66 11.68 -21.50
C LYS A 132 15.92 10.85 -21.68
N ALA A 133 15.75 9.53 -21.77
CA ALA A 133 16.78 8.57 -22.13
C ALA A 133 16.56 8.04 -23.56
N LYS A 134 17.64 7.68 -24.24
CA LYS A 134 17.61 6.97 -25.53
C LYS A 134 17.88 5.50 -25.29
N VAL A 135 17.07 4.64 -25.88
CA VAL A 135 17.27 3.19 -25.87
C VAL A 135 17.84 2.77 -27.22
N PHE A 136 18.91 1.99 -27.17
CA PHE A 136 19.53 1.38 -28.33
C PHE A 136 19.51 -0.14 -28.17
N HIS A 137 19.21 -0.85 -29.25
CA HIS A 137 19.29 -2.31 -29.32
C HIS A 137 20.21 -2.69 -30.48
N HIS A 138 21.27 -3.45 -30.21
CA HIS A 138 22.31 -3.75 -31.21
C HIS A 138 22.83 -2.48 -31.93
N SER A 139 23.06 -1.41 -31.17
CA SER A 139 23.47 -0.08 -31.66
C SER A 139 22.48 0.67 -32.57
N ALA A 140 21.33 0.08 -32.91
CA ALA A 140 20.24 0.76 -33.59
C ALA A 140 19.38 1.50 -32.57
N PHE A 141 18.96 2.73 -32.91
CA PHE A 141 18.02 3.48 -32.08
C PHE A 141 16.68 2.75 -32.04
N ALA A 142 16.17 2.47 -30.84
CA ALA A 142 14.90 1.78 -30.64
C ALA A 142 13.78 2.74 -30.23
N ALA A 143 13.99 3.52 -29.18
CA ALA A 143 12.96 4.39 -28.60
C ALA A 143 13.54 5.48 -27.69
N TYR A 144 12.68 6.43 -27.31
CA TYR A 144 12.89 7.35 -26.20
C TYR A 144 12.08 6.90 -24.99
N ILE A 145 12.66 7.01 -23.79
CA ILE A 145 11.94 6.91 -22.52
C ILE A 145 11.95 8.31 -21.90
N GLY A 146 10.76 8.87 -21.69
CA GLY A 146 10.57 10.22 -21.14
C GLY A 146 10.28 10.21 -19.63
N GLU A 147 9.84 11.36 -19.13
CA GLU A 147 9.38 11.53 -17.74
C GLU A 147 8.27 10.52 -17.39
N GLY A 148 8.31 9.99 -16.17
CA GLY A 148 7.42 8.90 -15.75
C GLY A 148 7.84 7.51 -16.22
N GLY A 149 8.85 7.41 -17.08
CA GLY A 149 9.32 6.13 -17.62
C GLY A 149 10.36 5.44 -16.73
N PHE A 150 10.34 4.11 -16.75
CA PHE A 150 11.36 3.27 -16.13
C PHE A 150 12.40 2.82 -17.14
N VAL A 151 13.67 2.79 -16.71
CA VAL A 151 14.79 2.20 -17.45
C VAL A 151 15.28 0.98 -16.69
N ASN A 152 15.46 -0.14 -17.40
CA ASN A 152 15.88 -1.44 -16.85
C ASN A 152 14.78 -2.22 -16.10
N ASP A 153 13.51 -1.94 -16.36
CA ASP A 153 12.35 -2.63 -15.77
C ASP A 153 12.30 -4.13 -16.12
N VAL A 154 12.46 -4.48 -17.41
CA VAL A 154 12.37 -5.87 -17.87
C VAL A 154 13.49 -6.74 -17.29
N ALA A 155 14.72 -6.22 -17.25
CA ALA A 155 15.86 -6.97 -16.73
C ALA A 155 15.84 -7.08 -15.20
N PHE A 156 15.19 -6.15 -14.50
CA PHE A 156 15.06 -6.17 -13.04
C PHE A 156 14.01 -7.17 -12.56
N GLN A 157 13.03 -7.53 -13.40
CA GLN A 157 11.98 -8.51 -13.07
C GLN A 157 12.38 -9.98 -13.27
N GLN A 158 13.53 -10.24 -13.91
CA GLN A 158 14.04 -11.59 -14.19
C GLN A 158 14.94 -12.12 -13.08
#